data_AF-A0A960X736-F1
#
_entry.id   AF-A0A960X736-F1
#
_cell.length_a   1.000
_cell.length_b   1.000
_cell.length_c   1.000
_cell.angle_alpha   90.00
_cell.angle_beta   90.00
_cell.angle_gamma   90.00
#
_symmetry.space_group_name_H-M   'P 1'
#
loop_
_entity.id
_entity.type
_entity.pdbx_description
1 polymer ?
#
loop_
_entity_poly.entity_id
_entity_poly.type
_entity_poly.pdbx_seq_one_letter_code
_entity_poly.pdbx_strand_id
1 'polypeptide(L)'
;PGKRIVVGVLIGVNFIKDKEVLEEQHILTAIRNYIPAAKSVVNSFFFNKRGVENICTLYLEIEKDNEHPFSCEEIRTLRKELPGDLKDRIGHLMHPVFMPRNEEEIVKNILNLSNQVKFIRDLPQVFITFDEQSHSHLYFTVILVRVVRPCDMSVEDLFKESDTCLEYIHDRCKMVGMLRRKYAKEATVFRLKLPNVKFLRQDHSIDLYKARLNVVTELSRVIGDFRDYNGGMISKQNELLCAVRDLLKDHVKYNDLLLENFFYSLTPVVMRTVLAPETLKTLFLMLLEAVESGFFSGESYSMSTRNDKSSVYAMVTVKDRSLNEQLTSALNRLPRQPAELASSFVIVYDIPCFGYIYRNDDPQKQELFLQIISETLETWKCREAVLT
;
A
#
# COMPACT_ATOMS: atom_id res chain seq x y z
N PRO A 1 2.66 47.62 13.02
CA PRO A 1 3.02 46.29 12.45
C PRO A 1 3.27 45.28 13.59
N GLY A 2 2.29 44.39 13.82
CA GLY A 2 2.39 43.36 14.87
C GLY A 2 3.55 42.40 14.58
N LYS A 3 4.35 42.08 15.59
CA LYS A 3 5.42 41.06 15.49
C LYS A 3 4.75 39.71 15.24
N ARG A 4 4.79 39.23 13.99
CA ARG A 4 4.43 37.86 13.68
C ARG A 4 5.57 36.95 14.15
N ILE A 5 5.22 35.93 14.92
CA ILE A 5 6.17 34.94 15.42
C ILE A 5 6.24 33.83 14.38
N VAL A 6 7.35 33.79 13.66
CA VAL A 6 7.63 32.77 12.63
C VAL A 6 8.66 31.78 13.15
N VAL A 7 8.56 30.54 12.68
CA VAL A 7 9.59 29.52 12.87
C VAL A 7 10.23 29.23 11.52
N GLY A 8 11.55 29.41 11.44
CA GLY A 8 12.33 29.02 10.28
C GLY A 8 12.67 27.53 10.34
N VAL A 9 12.35 26.80 9.28
CA VAL A 9 12.64 25.38 9.11
C VAL A 9 13.72 25.25 8.04
N LEU A 10 14.91 24.78 8.45
CA LEU A 10 16.03 24.50 7.56
C LEU A 10 16.22 22.99 7.46
N ILE A 11 16.17 22.45 6.25
CA ILE A 11 16.26 21.01 5.99
C ILE A 11 17.40 20.76 5.03
N GLY A 12 18.32 19.89 5.42
CA GLY A 12 19.31 19.30 4.53
C GLY A 12 18.86 17.90 4.14
N VAL A 13 18.73 17.63 2.84
CA VAL A 13 18.37 16.31 2.31
C VAL A 13 19.50 15.84 1.42
N ASN A 14 19.91 14.59 1.59
CA ASN A 14 20.77 13.91 0.63
C ASN A 14 19.91 12.94 -0.17
N PHE A 15 19.72 13.23 -1.45
CA PHE A 15 18.97 12.35 -2.33
C PHE A 15 19.82 11.13 -2.67
N ILE A 16 19.36 9.92 -2.33
CA ILE A 16 20.15 8.71 -2.58
C ILE A 16 19.94 8.24 -4.02
N LYS A 17 18.77 8.57 -4.59
CA LYS A 17 18.39 8.21 -5.96
C LYS A 17 18.28 9.49 -6.79
N ASP A 18 18.72 9.43 -8.06
CA ASP A 18 18.78 10.57 -9.00
C ASP A 18 17.43 11.27 -9.28
N LYS A 19 16.32 10.74 -8.73
CA LYS A 19 14.93 11.06 -9.08
C LYS A 19 14.03 11.30 -7.88
N GLU A 20 14.62 11.63 -6.75
CA GLU A 20 13.87 12.07 -5.57
C GLU A 20 13.47 13.55 -5.71
N VAL A 21 12.21 13.86 -5.39
CA VAL A 21 11.62 15.21 -5.46
C VAL A 21 11.03 15.57 -4.10
N LEU A 22 11.45 16.72 -3.59
CA LEU A 22 10.93 17.30 -2.36
C LEU A 22 10.56 18.77 -2.62
N GLU A 23 9.27 19.08 -2.52
CA GLU A 23 8.71 20.42 -2.77
C GLU A 23 8.20 21.06 -1.46
N GLU A 24 7.93 22.36 -1.49
CA GLU A 24 7.38 23.12 -0.36
C GLU A 24 6.13 22.44 0.23
N GLN A 25 5.25 21.93 -0.64
CA GLN A 25 4.01 21.26 -0.23
C GLN A 25 4.27 19.98 0.57
N HIS A 26 5.29 19.19 0.19
CA HIS A 26 5.67 17.98 0.93
C HIS A 26 6.11 18.31 2.37
N ILE A 27 6.89 19.40 2.52
CA ILE A 27 7.36 19.88 3.83
C ILE A 27 6.19 20.41 4.66
N LEU A 28 5.32 21.21 4.06
CA LEU A 28 4.20 21.84 4.77
C LEU A 28 3.19 20.78 5.26
N THR A 29 2.90 19.76 4.46
CA THR A 29 2.04 18.65 4.87
C THR A 29 2.65 17.88 6.04
N ALA A 30 3.95 17.58 6.00
CA ALA A 30 4.64 16.91 7.11
C ALA A 30 4.58 17.71 8.41
N ILE A 31 4.79 19.04 8.33
CA ILE A 31 4.68 19.94 9.48
C ILE A 31 3.24 19.95 10.04
N ARG A 32 2.22 19.93 9.17
CA ARG A 32 0.81 19.96 9.56
C ARG A 32 0.35 18.72 10.34
N ASN A 33 1.04 17.58 10.20
CA ASN A 33 0.77 16.39 11.02
C ASN A 33 1.03 16.65 12.51
N TYR A 34 2.00 17.51 12.82
CA TYR A 34 2.36 17.86 14.19
C TYR A 34 1.69 19.16 14.64
N ILE A 35 1.53 20.11 13.71
CA ILE A 35 0.96 21.43 13.96
C ILE A 35 -0.09 21.72 12.88
N PRO A 36 -1.35 21.27 13.06
CA PRO A 36 -2.40 21.41 12.04
C PRO A 36 -2.67 22.85 11.60
N ALA A 37 -2.45 23.82 12.49
CA ALA A 37 -2.62 25.25 12.23
C ALA A 37 -1.45 25.90 11.46
N ALA A 38 -0.42 25.14 11.07
CA ALA A 38 0.76 25.68 10.39
C ALA A 38 0.46 26.06 8.93
N LYS A 39 0.92 27.26 8.54
CA LYS A 39 0.96 27.74 7.16
C LYS A 39 2.34 28.25 6.80
N SER A 40 2.67 28.13 5.51
CA SER A 40 3.86 28.75 4.92
C SER A 40 3.69 30.26 4.86
N VAL A 41 4.75 30.99 5.21
CA VAL A 41 4.83 32.43 4.97
C VAL A 41 5.10 32.65 3.47
N VAL A 42 4.27 33.50 2.85
CA VAL A 42 4.36 33.79 1.41
C VAL A 42 5.76 34.27 1.04
N ASN A 43 6.33 33.68 -0.02
CA ASN A 43 7.68 33.96 -0.54
C ASN A 43 8.84 33.65 0.44
N SER A 44 8.62 32.81 1.46
CA SER A 44 9.69 32.38 2.37
C SER A 44 10.42 31.11 1.92
N PHE A 45 9.84 30.36 0.99
CA PHE A 45 10.42 29.12 0.51
C PHE A 45 11.67 29.37 -0.34
N PHE A 46 12.77 28.73 0.04
CA PHE A 46 14.03 28.78 -0.67
C PHE A 46 14.55 27.35 -0.90
N PHE A 47 14.89 27.07 -2.15
CA PHE A 47 15.38 25.77 -2.59
C PHE A 47 16.76 25.93 -3.22
N ASN A 48 17.75 25.27 -2.65
CA ASN A 48 19.12 25.25 -3.17
C ASN A 48 19.57 23.82 -3.45
N LYS A 49 19.85 23.54 -4.72
CA LYS A 49 20.48 22.29 -5.16
C LYS A 49 21.87 22.63 -5.69
N ARG A 50 22.92 22.19 -4.99
CA ARG A 50 24.31 22.49 -5.37
C ARG A 50 24.88 21.37 -6.25
N GLY A 51 25.07 21.66 -7.53
CA GLY A 51 25.96 20.90 -8.42
C GLY A 51 25.57 19.43 -8.66
N VAL A 52 26.60 18.60 -8.91
CA VAL A 52 26.51 17.15 -9.20
C VAL A 52 26.25 16.33 -7.92
N GLU A 53 26.28 16.97 -6.76
CA GLU A 53 26.00 16.33 -5.48
C GLU A 53 24.49 16.24 -5.27
N ASN A 54 24.02 15.09 -4.77
CA ASN A 54 22.61 14.88 -4.48
C ASN A 54 22.12 15.61 -3.21
N ILE A 55 22.90 16.55 -2.68
CA ILE A 55 22.59 17.29 -1.46
C ILE A 55 21.77 18.55 -1.81
N CYS A 56 20.62 18.67 -1.19
CA CYS A 56 19.74 19.82 -1.28
C CYS A 56 19.54 20.46 0.08
N THR A 57 19.50 21.80 0.10
CA THR A 57 19.11 22.58 1.27
C THR A 57 17.82 23.32 0.97
N LEU A 58 16.80 23.08 1.79
CA LEU A 58 15.52 23.76 1.73
C LEU A 58 15.35 24.63 2.97
N TYR A 59 14.75 25.80 2.77
CA TYR A 59 14.37 26.70 3.84
C TYR A 59 12.93 27.14 3.64
N LEU A 60 12.17 27.21 4.73
CA LEU A 60 10.78 27.63 4.76
C LEU A 60 10.50 28.34 6.08
N GLU A 61 9.73 29.43 6.06
CA GLU A 61 9.18 30.01 7.28
C GLU A 61 7.73 29.57 7.44
N ILE A 62 7.36 29.19 8.67
CA ILE A 62 5.99 28.82 9.03
C ILE A 62 5.42 29.75 10.10
N GLU A 63 4.14 30.07 9.97
CA GLU A 63 3.32 30.78 10.96
C GLU A 63 2.09 29.94 11.33
N LYS A 64 1.49 30.20 12.51
CA LYS A 64 0.21 29.59 12.87
C LYS A 64 -0.94 30.51 12.47
N ASP A 65 -1.99 29.92 11.93
CA ASP A 65 -3.23 30.62 11.57
C ASP A 65 -3.94 31.31 12.74
N ASN A 66 -3.71 30.81 13.95
CA ASN A 66 -4.36 31.32 15.16
C ASN A 66 -3.54 32.41 15.87
N GLU A 67 -2.48 32.93 15.25
CA GLU A 67 -1.54 33.93 15.80
C GLU A 67 -0.89 33.54 17.15
N HIS A 68 -1.06 32.30 17.60
CA HIS A 68 -0.43 31.81 18.81
C HIS A 68 1.05 31.49 18.58
N PRO A 69 1.92 31.71 19.58
CA PRO A 69 3.31 31.30 19.49
C PRO A 69 3.44 29.77 19.38
N PHE A 70 4.54 29.34 18.78
CA PHE A 70 4.95 27.93 18.80
C PHE A 70 5.43 27.57 20.22
N SER A 71 4.94 26.45 20.74
CA SER A 71 5.37 25.95 22.05
C SER A 71 6.74 25.28 21.94
N CYS A 72 7.48 25.25 23.04
CA CYS A 72 8.76 24.55 23.10
C CYS A 72 8.61 23.05 22.81
N GLU A 73 7.46 22.47 23.16
CA GLU A 73 7.16 21.05 22.93
C GLU A 73 6.93 20.78 21.43
N GLU A 74 6.14 21.61 20.75
CA GLU A 74 5.92 21.51 19.30
C GLU A 74 7.24 21.59 18.52
N ILE A 75 8.13 22.53 18.90
CA ILE A 75 9.45 22.68 18.26
C ILE A 75 10.31 21.44 18.51
N ARG A 76 10.27 20.86 19.72
CA ARG A 76 11.00 19.62 20.04
C ARG A 76 10.45 18.43 19.25
N THR A 77 9.14 18.28 19.16
CA THR A 77 8.49 17.23 18.37
C THR A 77 8.83 17.35 16.90
N LEU A 78 8.72 18.55 16.32
CA LEU A 78 9.15 18.78 14.92
C LEU A 78 10.61 18.39 14.73
N ARG A 79 11.52 18.81 15.61
CA ARG A 79 12.95 18.49 15.47
C ARG A 79 13.23 16.99 15.56
N LYS A 80 12.47 16.25 16.35
CA LYS A 80 12.66 14.80 16.56
C LYS A 80 12.01 13.95 15.47
N GLU A 81 10.77 14.26 15.11
CA GLU A 81 9.91 13.37 14.30
C GLU A 81 9.87 13.77 12.81
N LEU A 82 9.98 15.07 12.49
CA LEU A 82 9.89 15.57 11.11
C LEU A 82 10.94 14.96 10.16
N PRO A 83 12.22 14.73 10.57
CA PRO A 83 13.19 14.10 9.67
C PRO A 83 12.79 12.69 9.22
N GLY A 84 12.09 11.94 10.08
CA GLY A 84 11.55 10.62 9.73
C GLY A 84 10.40 10.73 8.74
N ASP A 85 9.39 11.54 9.06
CA ASP A 85 8.20 11.72 8.21
C ASP A 85 8.54 12.31 6.83
N LEU A 86 9.56 13.17 6.74
CA LEU A 86 10.04 13.70 5.46
C LEU A 86 10.67 12.62 4.58
N LYS A 87 11.39 11.63 5.13
CA LYS A 87 11.96 10.53 4.33
C LYS A 87 10.88 9.75 3.59
N ASP A 88 9.75 9.51 4.25
CA ASP A 88 8.62 8.75 3.68
C ASP A 88 7.82 9.56 2.64
N ARG A 89 8.00 10.89 2.61
CA ARG A 89 7.28 11.83 1.72
C ARG A 89 8.13 12.32 0.55
N ILE A 90 9.38 11.88 0.43
CA ILE A 90 10.19 12.17 -0.76
C ILE A 90 9.58 11.43 -1.94
N GLY A 91 9.06 12.18 -2.91
CA GLY A 91 8.47 11.61 -4.11
C GLY A 91 9.54 10.99 -5.00
N HIS A 92 9.36 9.74 -5.42
CA HIS A 92 10.23 9.13 -6.41
C HIS A 92 9.66 9.34 -7.82
N LEU A 93 10.42 9.97 -8.71
CA LEU A 93 10.15 9.97 -10.15
C LEU A 93 10.33 8.53 -10.65
N MET A 94 9.24 7.76 -10.72
CA MET A 94 9.30 6.40 -11.25
C MET A 94 9.70 6.43 -12.73
N HIS A 95 10.74 5.69 -13.10
CA HIS A 95 10.92 5.29 -14.50
C HIS A 95 9.85 4.25 -14.85
N PRO A 96 9.32 4.25 -16.09
CA PRO A 96 8.47 3.16 -16.53
C PRO A 96 9.27 1.86 -16.45
N VAL A 97 8.82 0.91 -15.63
CA VAL A 97 9.39 -0.43 -15.56
C VAL A 97 8.76 -1.25 -16.67
N PHE A 98 9.56 -1.66 -17.65
CA PHE A 98 9.11 -2.58 -18.69
C PHE A 98 9.22 -4.02 -18.17
N MET A 99 8.21 -4.46 -17.41
CA MET A 99 8.02 -5.88 -17.11
C MET A 99 6.90 -6.40 -18.02
N PRO A 100 7.14 -7.42 -18.87
CA PRO A 100 6.07 -8.03 -19.64
C PRO A 100 5.02 -8.58 -18.68
N ARG A 101 3.75 -8.35 -19.01
CA ARG A 101 2.62 -8.77 -18.17
C ARG A 101 2.69 -10.25 -17.89
N ASN A 102 2.20 -10.65 -16.71
CA ASN A 102 2.02 -12.05 -16.39
C ASN A 102 0.87 -12.62 -17.23
N GLU A 103 1.21 -13.07 -18.44
CA GLU A 103 0.28 -13.68 -19.40
C GLU A 103 -0.47 -14.87 -18.80
N GLU A 104 0.19 -15.64 -17.93
CA GLU A 104 -0.44 -16.76 -17.23
C GLU A 104 -1.58 -16.28 -16.32
N GLU A 105 -1.37 -15.18 -15.59
CA GLU A 105 -2.41 -14.61 -14.73
C GLU A 105 -3.58 -14.06 -15.54
N ILE A 106 -3.31 -13.38 -16.67
CA ILE A 106 -4.36 -12.90 -17.58
C ILE A 106 -5.19 -14.08 -18.10
N VAL A 107 -4.54 -15.13 -18.61
CA VAL A 107 -5.23 -16.34 -19.12
C VAL A 107 -6.01 -17.04 -18.02
N LYS A 108 -5.44 -17.19 -16.82
CA LYS A 108 -6.11 -17.77 -15.66
C LYS A 108 -7.37 -16.98 -15.29
N ASN A 109 -7.29 -15.66 -15.26
CA ASN A 109 -8.43 -14.80 -14.97
C ASN A 109 -9.50 -14.90 -16.07
N ILE A 110 -9.12 -14.91 -17.34
CA ILE A 110 -10.05 -15.14 -18.46
C ILE A 110 -10.82 -16.45 -18.28
N LEU A 111 -10.13 -17.56 -17.96
CA LEU A 111 -10.76 -18.86 -17.74
C LEU A 111 -11.69 -18.84 -16.52
N ASN A 112 -11.26 -18.23 -15.42
CA ASN A 112 -12.07 -18.07 -14.21
C ASN A 112 -13.36 -17.30 -14.49
N LEU A 113 -13.28 -16.15 -15.17
CA LEU A 113 -14.44 -15.33 -15.53
C LEU A 113 -15.35 -16.06 -16.53
N SER A 114 -14.78 -16.74 -17.52
CA SER A 114 -15.55 -17.55 -18.48
C SER A 114 -16.37 -18.64 -17.77
N ASN A 115 -15.82 -19.28 -16.74
CA ASN A 115 -16.53 -20.29 -15.95
C ASN A 115 -17.69 -19.71 -15.10
N GLN A 116 -17.67 -18.41 -14.79
CA GLN A 116 -18.77 -17.73 -14.09
C GLN A 116 -19.97 -17.44 -15.01
N VAL A 117 -19.75 -17.31 -16.32
CA VAL A 117 -20.81 -17.09 -17.32
C VAL A 117 -21.41 -18.44 -17.74
N LYS A 118 -22.54 -18.84 -17.15
CA LYS A 118 -23.19 -20.14 -17.39
C LYS A 118 -24.42 -20.04 -18.28
N PHE A 119 -25.08 -18.89 -18.30
CA PHE A 119 -26.31 -18.64 -19.03
C PHE A 119 -26.20 -17.44 -19.97
N ILE A 120 -27.05 -17.40 -21.00
CA ILE A 120 -27.08 -16.31 -22.02
C ILE A 120 -27.50 -14.96 -21.40
N ARG A 121 -28.23 -15.02 -20.28
CA ARG A 121 -28.72 -13.85 -19.53
C ARG A 121 -27.77 -13.41 -18.41
N ASP A 122 -26.65 -14.12 -18.21
CA ASP A 122 -25.69 -13.72 -17.20
C ASP A 122 -25.06 -12.38 -17.57
N LEU A 123 -24.84 -11.55 -16.57
CA LEU A 123 -24.12 -10.29 -16.73
C LEU A 123 -22.67 -10.56 -17.17
N PRO A 124 -22.07 -9.67 -17.98
CA PRO A 124 -20.64 -9.64 -18.23
C PRO A 124 -19.86 -9.75 -16.91
N GLN A 125 -18.77 -10.52 -16.93
CA GLN A 125 -17.88 -10.68 -15.79
C GLN A 125 -16.65 -9.83 -16.04
N VAL A 126 -16.31 -8.97 -15.10
CA VAL A 126 -15.19 -8.02 -15.24
C VAL A 126 -14.21 -8.20 -14.09
N PHE A 127 -12.93 -8.21 -14.43
CA PHE A 127 -11.83 -8.17 -13.49
C PHE A 127 -11.01 -6.90 -13.75
N ILE A 128 -10.81 -6.10 -12.70
CA ILE A 128 -10.14 -4.80 -12.79
C ILE A 128 -8.92 -4.81 -11.88
N THR A 129 -7.73 -4.64 -12.44
CA THR A 129 -6.48 -4.53 -11.69
C THR A 129 -5.76 -3.25 -12.03
N PHE A 130 -5.16 -2.64 -11.02
CA PHE A 130 -4.18 -1.58 -11.25
C PHE A 130 -2.95 -2.18 -11.95
N ASP A 131 -2.49 -1.51 -13.00
CA ASP A 131 -1.41 -1.98 -13.86
C ASP A 131 -0.14 -1.15 -13.63
N GLU A 132 -0.21 0.15 -13.92
CA GLU A 132 0.91 1.06 -13.71
C GLU A 132 0.44 2.51 -13.47
N GLN A 133 1.39 3.34 -13.07
CA GLN A 133 1.24 4.78 -12.95
C GLN A 133 2.32 5.48 -13.77
N SER A 134 1.92 6.55 -14.46
CA SER A 134 2.81 7.55 -15.05
C SER A 134 2.77 8.86 -14.25
N HIS A 135 3.53 9.87 -14.66
CA HIS A 135 3.54 11.17 -13.99
C HIS A 135 2.15 11.82 -13.87
N SER A 136 1.27 11.65 -14.86
CA SER A 136 -0.03 12.33 -14.93
C SER A 136 -1.24 11.40 -15.04
N HIS A 137 -1.02 10.09 -15.22
CA HIS A 137 -2.10 9.14 -15.46
C HIS A 137 -1.91 7.85 -14.69
N LEU A 138 -3.03 7.23 -14.34
CA LEU A 138 -3.12 5.86 -13.83
C LEU A 138 -3.58 4.95 -14.96
N TYR A 139 -3.18 3.69 -14.89
CA TYR A 139 -3.59 2.67 -15.85
C TYR A 139 -4.17 1.48 -15.10
N PHE A 140 -5.34 1.03 -15.56
CA PHE A 140 -6.00 -0.17 -15.07
C PHE A 140 -6.11 -1.16 -16.22
N THR A 141 -5.74 -2.42 -15.96
CA THR A 141 -6.03 -3.53 -16.86
C THR A 141 -7.42 -4.06 -16.54
N VAL A 142 -8.23 -4.20 -17.58
CA VAL A 142 -9.59 -4.73 -17.49
C VAL A 142 -9.69 -5.99 -18.35
N ILE A 143 -10.16 -7.07 -17.73
CA ILE A 143 -10.54 -8.31 -18.42
C ILE A 143 -12.06 -8.41 -18.35
N LEU A 144 -12.70 -8.32 -19.51
CA LEU A 144 -14.15 -8.44 -19.65
C LEU A 144 -14.49 -9.74 -20.36
N VAL A 145 -15.36 -10.55 -19.78
CA VAL A 145 -15.91 -11.75 -20.42
C VAL A 145 -17.43 -11.65 -20.53
N ARG A 146 -17.96 -11.75 -21.75
CA ARG A 146 -19.40 -11.66 -22.02
C ARG A 146 -19.86 -12.69 -23.05
N VAL A 147 -21.16 -12.90 -23.14
CA VAL A 147 -21.79 -13.68 -24.21
C VAL A 147 -22.13 -12.71 -25.34
N VAL A 148 -21.59 -12.95 -26.55
CA VAL A 148 -21.87 -12.12 -27.72
C VAL A 148 -23.17 -12.57 -28.37
N ARG A 149 -24.07 -11.61 -28.60
CA ARG A 149 -25.33 -11.78 -29.32
C ARG A 149 -25.22 -11.20 -30.74
N PRO A 150 -26.08 -11.66 -31.67
CA PRO A 150 -26.21 -11.00 -32.97
C PRO A 150 -26.56 -9.52 -32.74
N CYS A 151 -25.81 -8.62 -33.39
CA CYS A 151 -25.91 -7.15 -33.26
C CYS A 151 -25.27 -6.52 -32.00
N ASP A 152 -24.58 -7.28 -31.15
CA ASP A 152 -23.79 -6.66 -30.09
C ASP A 152 -22.59 -5.90 -30.67
N MET A 153 -22.41 -4.66 -30.22
CA MET A 153 -21.24 -3.85 -30.56
C MET A 153 -19.98 -4.39 -29.88
N SER A 154 -18.82 -4.19 -30.51
CA SER A 154 -17.54 -4.49 -29.87
C SER A 154 -17.31 -3.58 -28.66
N VAL A 155 -16.51 -4.03 -27.70
CA VAL A 155 -16.17 -3.19 -26.54
C VAL A 155 -15.48 -1.90 -26.97
N GLU A 156 -14.61 -1.97 -27.99
CA GLU A 156 -13.93 -0.79 -28.53
C GLU A 156 -14.92 0.23 -29.10
N ASP A 157 -15.94 -0.22 -29.84
CA ASP A 157 -16.95 0.68 -30.41
C ASP A 157 -17.83 1.31 -29.33
N LEU A 158 -18.16 0.57 -28.25
CA LEU A 158 -18.87 1.13 -27.10
C LEU A 158 -18.10 2.31 -26.48
N PHE A 159 -16.77 2.21 -26.35
CA PHE A 159 -15.95 3.32 -25.85
C PHE A 159 -15.87 4.49 -26.84
N LYS A 160 -15.89 4.23 -28.16
CA LYS A 160 -15.90 5.30 -29.17
C LYS A 160 -17.20 6.09 -29.20
N GLU A 161 -18.33 5.44 -28.95
CA GLU A 161 -19.65 6.08 -28.93
C GLU A 161 -20.00 6.72 -27.58
N SER A 162 -19.28 6.38 -26.52
CA SER A 162 -19.54 6.87 -25.17
C SER A 162 -18.77 8.17 -24.86
N ASP A 163 -19.45 9.14 -24.26
CA ASP A 163 -18.81 10.30 -23.64
C ASP A 163 -18.29 9.92 -22.23
N THR A 164 -17.04 9.43 -22.19
CA THR A 164 -16.34 9.04 -20.96
C THR A 164 -14.99 9.73 -20.85
N CYS A 165 -14.54 9.95 -19.61
CA CYS A 165 -13.21 10.47 -19.34
C CYS A 165 -12.09 9.42 -19.41
N LEU A 166 -12.45 8.15 -19.67
CA LEU A 166 -11.52 7.04 -19.77
C LEU A 166 -10.97 6.90 -21.18
N GLU A 167 -9.65 6.82 -21.31
CA GLU A 167 -9.00 6.51 -22.58
C GLU A 167 -8.84 4.98 -22.71
N TYR A 168 -9.51 4.40 -23.71
CA TYR A 168 -9.48 2.97 -24.01
C TYR A 168 -8.24 2.61 -24.83
N ILE A 169 -7.49 1.60 -24.36
CA ILE A 169 -6.32 1.06 -25.05
C ILE A 169 -6.53 -0.44 -25.26
N HIS A 170 -6.78 -0.85 -26.50
CA HIS A 170 -6.96 -2.25 -26.84
C HIS A 170 -5.70 -3.08 -26.59
N ASP A 171 -5.84 -4.27 -26.01
CA ASP A 171 -4.78 -5.28 -25.97
C ASP A 171 -5.14 -6.46 -26.89
N ARG A 172 -6.23 -7.18 -26.55
CA ARG A 172 -6.68 -8.32 -27.35
C ARG A 172 -8.15 -8.64 -27.14
N CYS A 173 -8.73 -9.29 -28.15
CA CYS A 173 -10.03 -9.93 -28.07
C CYS A 173 -9.92 -11.40 -28.51
N LYS A 174 -10.49 -12.33 -27.74
CA LYS A 174 -10.46 -13.77 -28.03
C LYS A 174 -11.79 -14.44 -27.69
N MET A 175 -12.15 -15.45 -28.49
CA MET A 175 -13.27 -16.33 -28.18
C MET A 175 -12.81 -17.44 -27.23
N VAL A 176 -13.52 -17.58 -26.10
CA VAL A 176 -13.08 -18.42 -24.96
C VAL A 176 -14.02 -19.58 -24.65
N GLY A 177 -15.06 -19.75 -25.45
CA GLY A 177 -15.98 -20.89 -25.34
C GLY A 177 -17.32 -20.64 -26.02
N MET A 178 -18.20 -21.64 -25.96
CA MET A 178 -19.55 -21.60 -26.53
C MET A 178 -20.58 -22.03 -25.48
N LEU A 179 -21.66 -21.27 -25.34
CA LEU A 179 -22.86 -21.64 -24.60
C LEU A 179 -23.86 -22.33 -25.53
N ARG A 180 -24.28 -23.52 -25.13
CA ARG A 180 -25.27 -24.34 -25.86
C ARG A 180 -24.92 -24.53 -27.35
N ARG A 181 -23.63 -24.53 -27.68
CA ARG A 181 -23.08 -24.61 -29.05
C ARG A 181 -23.58 -23.53 -30.03
N LYS A 182 -24.20 -22.45 -29.54
CA LYS A 182 -24.78 -21.39 -30.39
C LYS A 182 -24.23 -20.00 -30.07
N TYR A 183 -24.08 -19.66 -28.78
CA TYR A 183 -23.67 -18.32 -28.37
C TYR A 183 -22.23 -18.33 -27.91
N ALA A 184 -21.41 -17.47 -28.48
CA ALA A 184 -19.99 -17.48 -28.22
C ALA A 184 -19.65 -16.58 -27.02
N LYS A 185 -18.70 -17.02 -26.19
CA LYS A 185 -18.13 -16.21 -25.11
C LYS A 185 -16.92 -15.48 -25.65
N GLU A 186 -16.92 -14.17 -25.49
CA GLU A 186 -15.84 -13.28 -25.87
C GLU A 186 -15.13 -12.78 -24.61
N ALA A 187 -13.80 -12.85 -24.61
CA ALA A 187 -12.95 -12.22 -23.63
C ALA A 187 -12.19 -11.06 -24.29
N THR A 188 -12.40 -9.86 -23.79
CA THR A 188 -11.66 -8.66 -24.20
C THR A 188 -10.75 -8.22 -23.07
N VAL A 189 -9.46 -8.08 -23.35
CA VAL A 189 -8.48 -7.48 -22.44
C VAL A 189 -8.11 -6.12 -23.01
N PHE A 190 -8.16 -5.10 -22.17
CA PHE A 190 -7.86 -3.73 -22.55
C PHE A 190 -7.37 -2.96 -21.33
N ARG A 191 -6.78 -1.79 -21.57
CA ARG A 191 -6.41 -0.85 -20.52
C ARG A 191 -7.33 0.34 -20.54
N LEU A 192 -7.50 0.91 -19.36
CA LEU A 192 -8.16 2.19 -19.14
C LEU A 192 -7.15 3.14 -18.55
N LYS A 193 -6.95 4.26 -19.23
CA LYS A 193 -6.10 5.35 -18.78
C LYS A 193 -6.97 6.49 -18.27
N LEU A 194 -6.61 7.03 -17.10
CA LEU A 194 -7.32 8.15 -16.46
C LEU A 194 -6.34 9.12 -15.78
N PRO A 195 -6.66 10.42 -15.71
CA PRO A 195 -5.83 11.42 -15.04
C PRO A 195 -5.68 11.15 -13.54
N ASN A 196 -4.47 11.24 -12.99
CA ASN A 196 -4.19 10.92 -11.58
C ASN A 196 -4.56 12.05 -10.59
N VAL A 197 -4.66 13.30 -11.07
CA VAL A 197 -4.80 14.51 -10.24
C VAL A 197 -6.00 14.46 -9.28
N LYS A 198 -7.12 13.85 -9.70
CA LYS A 198 -8.36 13.75 -8.89
C LYS A 198 -8.26 12.74 -7.73
N PHE A 199 -7.19 11.95 -7.71
CA PHE A 199 -6.96 10.86 -6.78
C PHE A 199 -5.73 11.09 -5.89
N LEU A 200 -5.07 12.24 -6.02
CA LEU A 200 -3.98 12.65 -5.13
C LEU A 200 -4.53 13.00 -3.75
N ARG A 201 -3.88 12.47 -2.72
CA ARG A 201 -4.10 12.82 -1.32
C ARG A 201 -3.25 14.04 -0.93
N GLN A 202 -3.46 14.56 0.27
CA GLN A 202 -2.70 15.73 0.78
C GLN A 202 -1.20 15.47 0.94
N ASP A 203 -0.82 14.20 1.08
CA ASP A 203 0.56 13.71 1.14
C ASP A 203 1.14 13.35 -0.24
N HIS A 204 0.44 13.69 -1.33
CA HIS A 204 0.80 13.34 -2.71
C HIS A 204 0.82 11.83 -3.02
N SER A 205 0.35 10.98 -2.10
CA SER A 205 0.05 9.59 -2.41
C SER A 205 -1.24 9.48 -3.24
N ILE A 206 -1.43 8.36 -3.93
CA ILE A 206 -2.60 8.14 -4.79
C ILE A 206 -3.59 7.19 -4.12
N ASP A 207 -4.84 7.62 -4.07
CA ASP A 207 -5.96 6.79 -3.64
C ASP A 207 -6.42 5.87 -4.78
N LEU A 208 -5.81 4.69 -4.84
CA LEU A 208 -6.13 3.67 -5.84
C LEU A 208 -7.56 3.12 -5.69
N TYR A 209 -8.13 3.12 -4.48
CA TYR A 209 -9.51 2.67 -4.26
C TYR A 209 -10.50 3.63 -4.91
N LYS A 210 -10.33 4.93 -4.67
CA LYS A 210 -11.15 5.98 -5.30
C LYS A 210 -10.98 6.00 -6.82
N ALA A 211 -9.76 5.81 -7.32
CA ALA A 211 -9.50 5.68 -8.75
C ALA A 211 -10.22 4.48 -9.36
N ARG A 212 -10.14 3.31 -8.72
CA ARG A 212 -10.84 2.09 -9.15
C ARG A 212 -12.35 2.27 -9.13
N LEU A 213 -12.92 2.93 -8.12
CA LEU A 213 -14.36 3.20 -8.04
C LEU A 213 -14.83 4.07 -9.22
N ASN A 214 -14.02 5.06 -9.60
CA ASN A 214 -14.29 5.85 -10.79
C ASN A 214 -14.24 5.01 -12.07
N VAL A 215 -13.25 4.12 -12.20
CA VAL A 215 -13.17 3.15 -13.31
C VAL A 215 -14.42 2.27 -13.37
N VAL A 216 -14.87 1.71 -12.24
CA VAL A 216 -16.09 0.88 -12.19
C VAL A 216 -17.31 1.68 -12.61
N THR A 217 -17.44 2.92 -12.13
CA THR A 217 -18.57 3.80 -12.42
C THR A 217 -18.63 4.14 -13.91
N GLU A 218 -17.51 4.58 -14.48
CA GLU A 218 -17.43 4.95 -15.89
C GLU A 218 -17.55 3.73 -16.80
N LEU A 219 -16.93 2.60 -16.43
CA LEU A 219 -17.11 1.35 -17.17
C LEU A 219 -18.58 0.95 -17.21
N SER A 220 -19.31 1.03 -16.08
CA SER A 220 -20.73 0.70 -16.03
C SER A 220 -21.58 1.62 -16.92
N ARG A 221 -21.19 2.89 -17.08
CA ARG A 221 -21.84 3.82 -18.03
C ARG A 221 -21.60 3.40 -19.49
N VAL A 222 -20.41 2.91 -19.83
CA VAL A 222 -20.02 2.54 -21.20
C VAL A 222 -20.56 1.17 -21.61
N ILE A 223 -20.40 0.15 -20.76
CA ILE A 223 -20.74 -1.25 -21.12
C ILE A 223 -22.07 -1.73 -20.53
N GLY A 224 -22.70 -0.93 -19.66
CA GLY A 224 -23.89 -1.31 -18.90
C GLY A 224 -23.57 -2.12 -17.64
N ASP A 225 -24.57 -2.82 -17.11
CA ASP A 225 -24.44 -3.61 -15.89
C ASP A 225 -23.48 -4.79 -16.08
N PHE A 226 -22.55 -4.96 -15.14
CA PHE A 226 -21.61 -6.07 -15.11
C PHE A 226 -21.37 -6.55 -13.68
N ARG A 227 -20.85 -7.77 -13.54
CA ARG A 227 -20.39 -8.30 -12.25
C ARG A 227 -18.91 -8.01 -12.08
N ASP A 228 -18.60 -7.18 -11.09
CA ASP A 228 -17.23 -6.93 -10.64
C ASP A 228 -16.70 -8.12 -9.84
N TYR A 229 -15.89 -8.96 -10.47
CA TYR A 229 -15.42 -10.23 -9.91
C TYR A 229 -14.54 -10.03 -8.66
N ASN A 230 -13.64 -9.05 -8.67
CA ASN A 230 -12.73 -8.79 -7.56
C ASN A 230 -13.20 -7.61 -6.66
N GLY A 231 -14.27 -6.92 -7.03
CA GLY A 231 -14.81 -5.77 -6.29
C GLY A 231 -15.25 -6.08 -4.87
N GLY A 232 -15.94 -7.20 -4.67
CA GLY A 232 -16.40 -7.60 -3.33
C GLY A 232 -15.25 -7.81 -2.34
N MET A 233 -14.18 -8.46 -2.79
CA MET A 233 -12.96 -8.66 -1.99
C MET A 233 -12.30 -7.30 -1.67
N ILE A 234 -12.14 -6.43 -2.67
CA ILE A 234 -11.51 -5.11 -2.49
C ILE A 234 -12.33 -4.23 -1.55
N SER A 235 -13.66 -4.24 -1.64
CA SER A 235 -14.54 -3.54 -0.70
C SER A 235 -14.33 -4.02 0.72
N LYS A 236 -14.29 -5.35 0.94
CA LYS A 236 -14.05 -5.93 2.28
C LYS A 236 -12.67 -5.57 2.84
N GLN A 237 -11.64 -5.53 2.00
CA GLN A 237 -10.31 -5.06 2.42
C GLN A 237 -10.35 -3.61 2.89
N ASN A 238 -11.05 -2.73 2.14
CA ASN A 238 -11.19 -1.33 2.51
C ASN A 238 -12.02 -1.14 3.80
N GLU A 239 -13.11 -1.89 3.97
CA GLU A 239 -13.90 -1.91 5.21
C GLU A 239 -13.04 -2.29 6.42
N LEU A 240 -12.22 -3.34 6.29
CA LEU A 240 -11.32 -3.78 7.36
C LEU A 240 -10.25 -2.72 7.69
N LEU A 241 -9.63 -2.12 6.67
CA LEU A 241 -8.65 -1.05 6.86
C LEU A 241 -9.27 0.17 7.58
N CYS A 242 -10.48 0.58 7.19
CA CYS A 242 -11.22 1.64 7.88
C CYS A 242 -11.52 1.28 9.34
N ALA A 243 -11.95 0.05 9.62
CA ALA A 243 -12.20 -0.41 10.99
C ALA A 243 -10.93 -0.36 11.85
N VAL A 244 -9.77 -0.76 11.31
CA VAL A 244 -8.49 -0.67 12.01
C VAL A 244 -8.11 0.79 12.28
N ARG A 245 -8.30 1.70 11.31
CA ARG A 245 -8.10 3.14 11.51
C ARG A 245 -8.93 3.69 12.64
N ASP A 246 -10.22 3.37 12.66
CA ASP A 246 -11.16 3.83 13.68
C ASP A 246 -10.74 3.33 15.07
N LEU A 247 -10.25 2.10 15.19
CA LEU A 247 -9.72 1.56 16.45
C LEU A 247 -8.41 2.22 16.92
N LEU A 248 -7.69 2.94 16.06
CA LEU A 248 -6.41 3.57 16.37
C LEU A 248 -6.51 5.09 16.63
N LYS A 249 -7.56 5.76 16.12
CA LYS A 249 -7.73 7.24 16.15
C LYS A 249 -7.54 7.86 17.54
N ASP A 250 -7.92 7.17 18.61
CA ASP A 250 -7.91 7.71 19.97
C ASP A 250 -6.70 7.29 20.82
N HIS A 251 -5.82 6.41 20.30
CA HIS A 251 -4.84 5.73 21.15
C HIS A 251 -3.38 6.00 20.80
N VAL A 252 -3.04 6.24 19.53
CA VAL A 252 -1.65 6.39 19.10
C VAL A 252 -1.55 7.36 17.92
N LYS A 253 -0.52 8.22 17.93
CA LYS A 253 -0.13 9.00 16.74
C LYS A 253 0.70 8.11 15.82
N TYR A 254 0.25 7.89 14.59
CA TYR A 254 0.96 7.10 13.60
C TYR A 254 0.85 7.75 12.21
N ASN A 255 1.75 7.34 11.31
CA ASN A 255 1.69 7.72 9.90
C ASN A 255 0.67 6.83 9.17
N ASP A 256 -0.37 7.42 8.57
CA ASP A 256 -1.39 6.69 7.80
C ASP A 256 -0.81 5.85 6.66
N LEU A 257 0.26 6.33 6.01
CA LEU A 257 0.95 5.60 4.95
C LEU A 257 1.62 4.33 5.49
N LEU A 258 2.18 4.39 6.70
CA LEU A 258 2.77 3.22 7.35
C LEU A 258 1.71 2.16 7.66
N LEU A 259 0.52 2.57 8.11
CA LEU A 259 -0.60 1.65 8.34
C LEU A 259 -1.04 0.98 7.04
N GLU A 260 -1.20 1.74 5.95
CA GLU A 260 -1.55 1.17 4.65
C GLU A 260 -0.47 0.21 4.14
N ASN A 261 0.80 0.59 4.21
CA ASN A 261 1.93 -0.25 3.81
C ASN A 261 1.96 -1.56 4.62
N PHE A 262 1.75 -1.47 5.94
CA PHE A 262 1.59 -2.63 6.80
C PHE A 262 0.43 -3.51 6.35
N PHE A 263 -0.76 -2.95 6.18
CA PHE A 263 -1.96 -3.69 5.79
C PHE A 263 -1.81 -4.39 4.43
N TYR A 264 -1.26 -3.69 3.44
CA TYR A 264 -1.02 -4.25 2.11
C TYR A 264 0.22 -5.14 2.01
N SER A 265 1.04 -5.23 3.07
CA SER A 265 2.11 -6.23 3.17
C SER A 265 1.63 -7.60 3.69
N LEU A 266 0.41 -7.67 4.24
CA LEU A 266 -0.14 -8.90 4.80
C LEU A 266 -0.23 -10.01 3.75
N THR A 267 0.29 -11.17 4.13
CA THR A 267 0.39 -12.38 3.31
C THR A 267 -0.15 -13.57 4.11
N PRO A 268 -1.01 -14.44 3.53
CA PRO A 268 -1.60 -14.31 2.19
C PRO A 268 -2.63 -13.18 2.09
N VAL A 269 -2.91 -12.69 0.87
CA VAL A 269 -3.83 -11.56 0.62
C VAL A 269 -5.22 -11.76 1.24
N VAL A 270 -5.68 -13.01 1.35
CA VAL A 270 -6.96 -13.38 1.98
C VAL A 270 -7.03 -12.89 3.44
N MET A 271 -5.90 -12.79 4.14
CA MET A 271 -5.83 -12.29 5.52
C MET A 271 -6.31 -10.85 5.66
N ARG A 272 -6.24 -10.05 4.58
CA ARG A 272 -6.77 -8.67 4.53
C ARG A 272 -8.29 -8.61 4.53
N THR A 273 -8.98 -9.75 4.53
CA THR A 273 -10.44 -9.85 4.62
C THR A 273 -10.92 -10.76 5.75
N VAL A 274 -10.05 -11.62 6.28
CA VAL A 274 -10.42 -12.67 7.24
C VAL A 274 -9.99 -12.33 8.67
N LEU A 275 -8.94 -11.52 8.83
CA LEU A 275 -8.48 -11.12 10.16
C LEU A 275 -9.45 -10.13 10.81
N ALA A 276 -9.60 -10.24 12.13
CA ALA A 276 -10.37 -9.29 12.91
C ALA A 276 -9.61 -7.95 13.02
N PRO A 277 -10.31 -6.80 13.04
CA PRO A 277 -9.70 -5.48 13.21
C PRO A 277 -8.77 -5.39 14.44
N GLU A 278 -9.16 -6.01 15.56
CA GLU A 278 -8.44 -6.00 16.84
C GLU A 278 -7.10 -6.76 16.75
N THR A 279 -7.09 -7.88 16.03
CA THR A 279 -5.88 -8.66 15.74
C THR A 279 -4.87 -7.83 14.95
N LEU A 280 -5.36 -7.13 13.91
CA LEU A 280 -4.52 -6.25 13.10
C LEU A 280 -4.00 -5.04 13.88
N LYS A 281 -4.86 -4.41 14.68
CA LYS A 281 -4.46 -3.35 15.61
C LYS A 281 -3.34 -3.81 16.53
N THR A 282 -3.46 -5.00 17.11
CA THR A 282 -2.45 -5.54 18.04
C THR A 282 -1.09 -5.69 17.36
N LEU A 283 -1.04 -6.32 16.18
CA LEU A 283 0.21 -6.49 15.45
C LEU A 283 0.78 -5.13 14.98
N PHE A 284 -0.06 -4.19 14.56
CA PHE A 284 0.38 -2.86 14.15
C PHE A 284 0.96 -2.05 15.32
N LEU A 285 0.38 -2.15 16.52
CA LEU A 285 0.95 -1.54 17.72
C LEU A 285 2.32 -2.15 18.07
N MET A 286 2.48 -3.47 17.92
CA MET A 286 3.79 -4.11 18.07
C MET A 286 4.81 -3.60 17.05
N LEU A 287 4.38 -3.30 15.82
CA LEU A 287 5.26 -2.68 14.81
C LEU A 287 5.74 -1.30 15.28
N LEU A 288 4.84 -0.45 15.77
CA LEU A 288 5.20 0.88 16.26
C LEU A 288 6.17 0.80 17.46
N GLU A 289 5.89 -0.08 18.42
CA GLU A 289 6.78 -0.33 19.56
C GLU A 289 8.16 -0.85 19.12
N ALA A 290 8.19 -1.75 18.14
CA ALA A 290 9.44 -2.30 17.60
C ALA A 290 10.26 -1.25 16.84
N VAL A 291 9.60 -0.32 16.14
CA VAL A 291 10.27 0.81 15.47
C VAL A 291 10.85 1.79 16.50
N GLU A 292 10.10 2.10 17.56
CA GLU A 292 10.59 2.99 18.62
C GLU A 292 11.77 2.39 19.41
N SER A 293 11.73 1.09 19.70
CA SER A 293 12.76 0.39 20.48
C SER A 293 13.98 -0.03 19.65
N GLY A 294 13.77 -0.49 18.41
CA GLY A 294 14.82 -0.97 17.51
C GLY A 294 15.79 0.11 17.04
N PHE A 295 15.40 1.39 17.12
CA PHE A 295 16.28 2.51 16.78
C PHE A 295 17.49 2.67 17.72
N PHE A 296 17.39 2.17 18.95
CA PHE A 296 18.38 2.42 20.00
C PHE A 296 19.07 1.15 20.53
N SER A 297 18.59 -0.04 20.19
CA SER A 297 19.24 -1.27 20.60
C SER A 297 20.44 -1.56 19.70
N GLY A 298 21.64 -1.62 20.28
CA GLY A 298 22.85 -2.04 19.57
C GLY A 298 22.81 -3.50 19.07
N GLU A 299 21.74 -4.23 19.33
CA GLU A 299 21.55 -5.66 19.03
C GLU A 299 21.37 -5.93 17.53
N SER A 300 21.67 -7.16 17.08
CA SER A 300 21.51 -7.56 15.67
C SER A 300 20.04 -7.78 15.28
N TYR A 301 19.20 -8.14 16.26
CA TYR A 301 17.76 -8.26 16.13
C TYR A 301 17.06 -7.91 17.44
N SER A 302 15.77 -7.60 17.35
CA SER A 302 14.86 -7.55 18.51
C SER A 302 13.58 -8.31 18.18
N MET A 303 13.06 -9.06 19.15
CA MET A 303 11.81 -9.81 19.03
C MET A 303 10.88 -9.43 20.17
N SER A 304 9.64 -9.07 19.85
CA SER A 304 8.55 -8.93 20.80
C SER A 304 7.45 -9.93 20.49
N THR A 305 6.83 -10.46 21.54
CA THR A 305 5.73 -11.42 21.43
C THR A 305 4.56 -10.94 22.25
N ARG A 306 3.36 -11.25 21.78
CA ARG A 306 2.12 -11.10 22.55
C ARG A 306 1.29 -12.35 22.40
N ASN A 307 0.54 -12.70 23.43
CA ASN A 307 -0.39 -13.82 23.37
C ASN A 307 -1.79 -13.35 23.75
N ASP A 308 -2.77 -13.85 23.02
CA ASP A 308 -4.19 -13.71 23.28
C ASP A 308 -4.83 -15.12 23.24
N LYS A 309 -6.07 -15.26 23.72
CA LYS A 309 -6.73 -16.55 23.94
C LYS A 309 -6.69 -17.49 22.72
N SER A 310 -6.77 -16.94 21.51
CA SER A 310 -6.84 -17.72 20.26
C SER A 310 -5.75 -17.35 19.25
N SER A 311 -4.80 -16.47 19.61
CA SER A 311 -3.80 -15.96 18.67
C SER A 311 -2.52 -15.56 19.37
N VAL A 312 -1.40 -15.96 18.80
CA VAL A 312 -0.06 -15.54 19.22
C VAL A 312 0.56 -14.65 18.15
N TYR A 313 1.24 -13.62 18.59
CA TYR A 313 1.83 -12.57 17.77
C TYR A 313 3.34 -12.55 17.99
N ALA A 314 4.08 -12.35 16.90
CA ALA A 314 5.52 -12.10 16.94
C ALA A 314 5.85 -10.92 16.03
N MET A 315 6.65 -9.99 16.54
CA MET A 315 7.24 -8.90 15.75
C MET A 315 8.76 -8.98 15.90
N VAL A 316 9.44 -9.12 14.78
CA VAL A 316 10.89 -9.25 14.70
C VAL A 316 11.44 -8.08 13.90
N THR A 317 12.43 -7.40 14.45
CA THR A 317 13.22 -6.39 13.74
C THR A 317 14.65 -6.88 13.60
N VAL A 318 15.27 -6.63 12.45
CA VAL A 318 16.65 -7.04 12.18
C VAL A 318 17.37 -5.96 11.39
N LYS A 319 18.71 -6.01 11.41
CA LYS A 319 19.54 -5.13 10.56
C LYS A 319 19.70 -5.66 9.13
N ASP A 320 19.62 -6.97 8.92
CA ASP A 320 19.82 -7.61 7.61
C ASP A 320 18.53 -8.27 7.06
N ARG A 321 18.29 -8.09 5.77
CA ARG A 321 17.15 -8.65 5.03
C ARG A 321 17.24 -10.16 4.81
N SER A 322 18.42 -10.76 4.91
CA SER A 322 18.65 -12.20 4.63
C SER A 322 17.83 -13.16 5.50
N LEU A 323 17.35 -12.69 6.66
CA LEU A 323 16.56 -13.49 7.59
C LEU A 323 15.17 -13.88 7.05
N ASN A 324 14.58 -13.10 6.14
CA ASN A 324 13.20 -13.31 5.68
C ASN A 324 12.98 -14.72 5.10
N GLU A 325 13.91 -15.16 4.25
CA GLU A 325 13.83 -16.47 3.59
C GLU A 325 13.95 -17.62 4.60
N GLN A 326 14.77 -17.44 5.63
CA GLN A 326 14.98 -18.44 6.68
C GLN A 326 13.74 -18.59 7.56
N LEU A 327 13.17 -17.47 8.02
CA LEU A 327 11.92 -17.47 8.79
C LEU A 327 10.77 -18.04 7.98
N THR A 328 10.63 -17.63 6.71
CA THR A 328 9.59 -18.16 5.83
C THR A 328 9.73 -19.67 5.62
N SER A 329 10.96 -20.15 5.40
CA SER A 329 11.23 -21.59 5.24
C SER A 329 10.93 -22.37 6.52
N ALA A 330 11.32 -21.86 7.69
CA ALA A 330 11.06 -22.48 8.98
C ALA A 330 9.56 -22.57 9.28
N LEU A 331 8.81 -21.48 9.08
CA LEU A 331 7.37 -21.41 9.34
C LEU A 331 6.52 -22.20 8.32
N ASN A 332 7.05 -22.48 7.13
CA ASN A 332 6.41 -23.38 6.17
C ASN A 332 6.51 -24.86 6.56
N ARG A 333 7.43 -25.22 7.48
CA ARG A 333 7.53 -26.58 8.02
C ARG A 333 6.55 -26.83 9.17
N LEU A 334 5.95 -25.76 9.73
CA LEU A 334 4.94 -25.89 10.77
C LEU A 334 3.71 -26.61 10.20
N PRO A 335 3.24 -27.72 10.80
CA PRO A 335 2.01 -28.37 10.38
C PRO A 335 0.83 -27.46 10.73
N ARG A 336 0.32 -26.73 9.73
CA ARG A 336 -0.72 -25.71 9.89
C ARG A 336 -1.74 -25.74 8.77
N GLN A 337 -2.95 -25.27 9.04
CA GLN A 337 -3.91 -25.00 7.98
C GLN A 337 -3.52 -23.73 7.19
N PRO A 338 -3.87 -23.63 5.90
CA PRO A 338 -3.52 -22.48 5.04
C PRO A 338 -4.00 -21.10 5.53
N ALA A 339 -4.93 -21.07 6.49
CA ALA A 339 -5.53 -19.85 7.04
C ALA A 339 -5.20 -19.59 8.53
N GLU A 340 -4.17 -20.26 9.07
CA GLU A 340 -3.76 -20.10 10.47
C GLU A 340 -2.61 -19.09 10.66
N LEU A 341 -1.80 -18.81 9.65
CA LEU A 341 -0.68 -17.87 9.76
C LEU A 341 -0.84 -16.71 8.78
N ALA A 342 -0.84 -15.49 9.32
CA ALA A 342 -0.60 -14.28 8.55
C ALA A 342 0.82 -13.78 8.83
N SER A 343 1.50 -13.28 7.80
CA SER A 343 2.77 -12.59 7.92
C SER A 343 2.71 -11.21 7.27
N SER A 344 3.51 -10.27 7.77
CA SER A 344 3.72 -8.95 7.19
C SER A 344 5.21 -8.67 7.10
N PHE A 345 5.63 -8.04 6.02
CA PHE A 345 7.01 -7.55 5.85
C PHE A 345 6.98 -6.09 5.46
N VAL A 346 7.51 -5.24 6.32
CA VAL A 346 7.57 -3.79 6.09
C VAL A 346 9.00 -3.34 6.40
N ILE A 347 9.50 -2.38 5.64
CA ILE A 347 10.77 -1.72 5.93
C ILE A 347 10.43 -0.33 6.44
N VAL A 348 10.79 -0.04 7.68
CA VAL A 348 10.52 1.25 8.31
C VAL A 348 11.86 1.87 8.67
N TYR A 349 12.18 3.04 8.09
CA TYR A 349 13.46 3.72 8.28
C TYR A 349 14.69 2.82 8.03
N ASP A 350 14.67 2.05 6.94
CA ASP A 350 15.69 1.06 6.56
C ASP A 350 15.84 -0.14 7.51
N ILE A 351 14.93 -0.30 8.48
CA ILE A 351 14.86 -1.47 9.37
C ILE A 351 13.79 -2.44 8.85
N PRO A 352 14.19 -3.65 8.42
CA PRO A 352 13.28 -4.76 8.16
C PRO A 352 12.47 -5.15 9.41
N CYS A 353 11.15 -5.13 9.29
CA CYS A 353 10.20 -5.57 10.32
C CYS A 353 9.37 -6.75 9.79
N PHE A 354 9.43 -7.88 10.49
CA PHE A 354 8.64 -9.07 10.22
C PHE A 354 7.58 -9.25 11.29
N GLY A 355 6.31 -9.14 10.89
CA GLY A 355 5.17 -9.39 11.76
C GLY A 355 4.54 -10.74 11.44
N TYR A 356 4.10 -11.46 12.47
CA TYR A 356 3.41 -12.73 12.34
C TYR A 356 2.21 -12.80 13.28
N ILE A 357 1.11 -13.36 12.78
CA ILE A 357 -0.09 -13.72 13.55
C ILE A 357 -0.34 -15.20 13.32
N TYR A 358 -0.22 -16.00 14.37
CA TYR A 358 -0.59 -17.41 14.33
C TYR A 358 -1.86 -17.64 15.13
N ARG A 359 -2.94 -18.01 14.42
CA ARG A 359 -4.27 -18.25 14.96
C ARG A 359 -4.43 -19.74 15.23
N ASN A 360 -4.39 -20.11 16.51
CA ASN A 360 -4.64 -21.48 16.94
C ASN A 360 -5.10 -21.45 18.39
N ASP A 361 -6.12 -22.24 18.73
CA ASP A 361 -6.61 -22.34 20.11
C ASP A 361 -5.75 -23.29 20.96
N ASP A 362 -4.85 -24.06 20.35
CA ASP A 362 -3.94 -24.99 21.02
C ASP A 362 -2.67 -24.29 21.54
N PRO A 363 -2.50 -24.14 22.87
CA PRO A 363 -1.33 -23.45 23.45
C PRO A 363 -0.01 -24.13 23.12
N GLN A 364 0.02 -25.46 22.95
CA GLN A 364 1.26 -26.19 22.62
C GLN A 364 1.73 -25.82 21.22
N LYS A 365 0.79 -25.64 20.28
CA LYS A 365 1.13 -25.19 18.93
C LYS A 365 1.54 -23.72 18.90
N GLN A 366 0.94 -22.87 19.72
CA GLN A 366 1.36 -21.49 19.87
C GLN A 366 2.80 -21.39 20.40
N GLU A 367 3.13 -22.20 21.41
CA GLU A 367 4.48 -22.24 21.98
C GLU A 367 5.49 -22.79 20.95
N LEU A 368 5.17 -23.88 20.26
CA LEU A 368 6.00 -24.42 19.18
C LEU A 368 6.27 -23.39 18.08
N PHE A 369 5.25 -22.61 17.70
CA PHE A 369 5.41 -21.52 16.74
C PHE A 369 6.43 -20.48 17.21
N LEU A 370 6.34 -20.03 18.47
CA LEU A 370 7.29 -19.07 19.02
C LEU A 370 8.71 -19.66 19.15
N GLN A 371 8.82 -20.93 19.54
CA GLN A 371 10.11 -21.64 19.63
C GLN A 371 10.80 -21.69 18.27
N ILE A 372 10.08 -22.02 17.19
CA ILE A 372 10.65 -22.06 15.83
C ILE A 372 11.21 -20.71 15.42
N ILE A 373 10.51 -19.60 15.73
CA ILE A 373 11.00 -18.24 15.41
C ILE A 373 12.29 -17.96 16.20
N SER A 374 12.27 -18.20 17.51
CA SER A 374 13.43 -17.97 18.38
C SER A 374 14.65 -18.80 17.99
N GLU A 375 14.47 -20.09 17.70
CA GLU A 375 15.56 -20.98 17.24
C GLU A 375 16.15 -20.54 15.90
N THR A 376 15.30 -20.06 14.99
CA THR A 376 15.75 -19.53 13.69
C THR A 376 16.58 -18.26 13.88
N LEU A 377 16.16 -17.38 14.79
CA LEU A 377 16.90 -16.15 15.13
C LEU A 377 18.27 -16.44 15.75
N GLU A 378 18.34 -17.35 16.71
CA GLU A 378 19.60 -17.73 17.36
C GLU A 378 20.57 -18.41 16.37
N THR A 379 20.04 -19.27 15.50
CA THR A 379 20.84 -19.91 14.44
C THR A 379 21.41 -18.89 13.46
N TRP A 380 20.61 -17.88 13.10
CA TRP A 380 21.03 -16.81 12.22
C TRP A 380 22.11 -15.93 12.87
N LYS A 381 21.93 -15.52 14.12
CA LYS A 381 22.91 -14.74 14.90
C LYS A 381 24.26 -15.46 14.99
N CYS A 382 24.25 -16.77 15.26
CA CYS A 382 25.47 -17.58 15.31
C CYS A 382 26.23 -17.60 13.96
N ARG A 383 25.52 -17.52 12.83
CA ARG A 383 26.15 -17.51 11.49
C ARG A 383 26.75 -16.17 11.13
N GLU A 384 26.09 -15.06 11.48
CA GLU A 384 26.68 -13.72 11.30
C GLU A 384 27.99 -13.59 12.08
N ALA A 385 28.03 -14.05 13.33
CA ALA A 385 29.22 -13.99 14.18
C ALA A 385 30.42 -14.81 13.67
N VAL A 386 30.20 -15.75 12.74
CA VAL A 386 31.26 -16.57 12.11
C VAL A 386 31.77 -15.94 10.80
N LEU A 387 31.00 -15.03 10.20
CA LEU A 387 31.32 -14.38 8.92
C LEU A 387 31.93 -12.97 9.09
N THR A 388 31.78 -12.36 10.26
CA THR A 388 32.50 -11.16 10.72
C THR A 388 33.77 -11.54 11.46
#